data_AF-A0A973IEY0-F1
#
_entry.id   AF-A0A973IEY0-F1
#
_cell.length_a   1.000
_cell.length_b   1.000
_cell.length_c   1.000
_cell.angle_alpha   90.00
_cell.angle_beta   90.00
_cell.angle_gamma   90.00
#
_symmetry.space_group_name_H-M   'P 1'
#
loop_
_entity.id
_entity.type
_entity.pdbx_description
1 polymer ?
#
loop_
_entity_poly.entity_id
_entity_poly.type
_entity_poly.pdbx_seq_one_letter_code
_entity_poly.pdbx_strand_id
1 'polypeptide(L)'
;MGKHKQFGKLTLAAIGCLALVGCVTTFMPSNSKIADSEPAKSSFPYNPLVYHLDLAILAYQIYGQSLVWPFDPYYEERSNGDNDRRKMMAKVKTWAGKQGVAQVAKKPGLNSYRGPGQLNGFANNGSHDPIIYNYNLIDPWNQAITNADGKWIEYLTPRQITANIKDTRVCYRPVGAPIGAAATAKIKRQHSNMSPNAKGYLLAFEGATGDKGEKAQPASQSLVGFILTREKADGGYDIHISFRGSRSGSGGRAAFEAFNTSNARGNPDWITDLGYNRLTASEGGAYVSSVGEVHRGFTKSMHSIMPTLMHCLAQVPGLKGGVKPDNIYVTGHSLGGALAQHFVSTILVGNQYGPDATGAKLPTALRAWPWKNIKLITFSAPRVGNETFAKHLTVDKLQSEFFTSPFSPTDQNAITVTNQQIIPRLMDKNRPVAFRVLNSKDPITTEKGAGGKHVGKTVYVNPTDSWHTGGLPDVSAHEQNTVRDFMLGSLNDNKIPKVAIRYVPMKGYNPEFDETQKGSVAEMQKLAAATKAYYRIRKIWFDDALFDKNFKLRQEIRNMP
;
A
#
# COMPACT_ATOMS: atom_id res chain seq x y z
N MET A 1 -21.82 -33.86 39.28
CA MET A 1 -22.88 -32.92 38.85
C MET A 1 -22.56 -31.58 39.52
N GLY A 2 -22.28 -30.45 38.88
CA GLY A 2 -22.53 -29.96 37.53
C GLY A 2 -22.96 -28.50 37.71
N LYS A 3 -22.09 -27.52 37.40
CA LYS A 3 -22.46 -26.10 37.27
C LYS A 3 -21.72 -25.49 36.08
N HIS A 4 -22.43 -25.41 34.95
CA HIS A 4 -22.04 -24.65 33.78
C HIS A 4 -22.47 -23.18 33.92
N LYS A 5 -21.58 -22.25 33.57
CA LYS A 5 -21.90 -20.86 33.25
C LYS A 5 -22.07 -20.74 31.73
N GLN A 6 -23.23 -20.27 31.27
CA GLN A 6 -23.48 -19.87 29.88
C GLN A 6 -23.20 -18.37 29.71
N PHE A 7 -22.47 -18.02 28.66
CA PHE A 7 -22.30 -16.66 28.17
C PHE A 7 -23.39 -16.35 27.13
N GLY A 8 -24.01 -15.17 27.23
CA GLY A 8 -25.06 -14.67 26.35
C GLY A 8 -24.56 -14.26 24.96
N LYS A 9 -25.41 -14.49 23.97
CA LYS A 9 -25.31 -13.98 22.59
C LYS A 9 -25.86 -12.55 22.55
N LEU A 10 -25.15 -11.63 21.89
CA LEU A 10 -25.68 -10.31 21.52
C LEU A 10 -26.19 -10.37 20.08
N THR A 11 -27.44 -9.95 19.89
CA THR A 11 -28.20 -10.00 18.63
C THR A 11 -27.99 -8.71 17.83
N LEU A 12 -27.83 -8.83 16.50
CA LEU A 12 -27.88 -7.70 15.55
C LEU A 12 -29.30 -7.09 15.55
N ALA A 13 -29.40 -5.77 15.72
CA ALA A 13 -30.64 -5.03 15.51
C ALA A 13 -30.69 -4.46 14.08
N ALA A 14 -31.76 -4.80 13.36
CA ALA A 14 -32.18 -4.14 12.13
C ALA A 14 -32.74 -2.74 12.44
N ILE A 15 -32.49 -1.75 11.57
CA ILE A 15 -33.14 -0.44 11.65
C ILE A 15 -33.75 -0.10 10.30
N GLY A 16 -35.04 0.21 10.34
CA GLY A 16 -35.94 0.38 9.21
C GLY A 16 -35.90 1.76 8.56
N CYS A 17 -36.41 1.78 7.33
CA CYS A 17 -36.62 2.97 6.50
C CYS A 17 -37.73 3.87 7.07
N LEU A 18 -37.47 5.17 7.13
CA LEU A 18 -38.50 6.20 7.22
C LEU A 18 -38.22 7.25 6.12
N ALA A 19 -39.17 7.34 5.19
CA ALA A 19 -39.21 8.33 4.13
C ALA A 19 -39.67 9.68 4.72
N LEU A 20 -38.95 10.76 4.40
CA LEU A 20 -39.46 12.12 4.54
C LEU A 20 -39.10 12.92 3.29
N VAL A 21 -40.15 13.35 2.61
CA VAL A 21 -40.18 14.26 1.46
C VAL A 21 -39.90 15.68 1.96
N GLY A 22 -38.95 16.38 1.34
CA GLY A 22 -38.62 17.77 1.66
C GLY A 22 -38.11 18.52 0.44
N CYS A 23 -38.72 19.67 0.17
CA CYS A 23 -38.68 20.49 -1.05
C CYS A 23 -37.31 20.73 -1.70
N VAL A 24 -37.28 20.58 -3.03
CA VAL A 24 -36.21 20.99 -3.94
C VAL A 24 -36.31 22.51 -4.17
N THR A 25 -35.32 23.27 -3.73
CA THR A 25 -35.04 24.60 -4.32
C THR A 25 -33.98 24.43 -5.39
N THR A 26 -34.39 24.59 -6.64
CA THR A 26 -33.56 24.58 -7.84
C THR A 26 -32.61 25.78 -7.85
N PHE A 27 -31.33 25.55 -7.59
CA PHE A 27 -30.27 26.48 -8.01
C PHE A 27 -29.78 26.06 -9.41
N MET A 28 -30.01 26.92 -10.40
CA MET A 28 -29.48 26.74 -11.74
C MET A 28 -27.95 26.92 -11.73
N PRO A 29 -27.16 25.96 -12.25
CA PRO A 29 -25.74 26.18 -12.47
C PRO A 29 -25.54 27.16 -13.64
N SER A 30 -24.75 28.21 -13.43
CA SER A 30 -24.34 29.12 -14.48
C SER A 30 -23.47 28.37 -15.50
N ASN A 31 -23.98 28.22 -16.73
CA ASN A 31 -23.25 27.74 -17.88
C ASN A 31 -22.17 28.75 -18.29
N SER A 32 -20.96 28.65 -17.75
CA SER A 32 -19.78 29.17 -18.43
C SER A 32 -19.31 28.13 -19.44
N LYS A 33 -19.53 28.40 -20.73
CA LYS A 33 -18.93 27.66 -21.85
C LYS A 33 -17.41 27.65 -21.66
N ILE A 34 -16.86 26.50 -21.30
CA ILE A 34 -15.42 26.25 -21.38
C ILE A 34 -15.13 26.01 -22.86
N ALA A 35 -14.35 26.92 -23.45
CA ALA A 35 -13.87 26.81 -24.82
C ALA A 35 -13.17 25.47 -25.04
N ASP A 36 -13.37 24.88 -26.22
CA ASP A 36 -12.71 23.67 -26.70
C ASP A 36 -11.18 23.84 -26.70
N SER A 37 -10.55 23.61 -25.55
CA SER A 37 -9.11 23.47 -25.45
C SER A 37 -8.74 22.07 -25.94
N GLU A 38 -7.83 21.97 -26.90
CA GLU A 38 -7.23 20.69 -27.30
C GLU A 38 -6.88 19.86 -26.05
N PRO A 39 -7.20 18.55 -26.02
CA PRO A 39 -6.92 17.72 -24.87
C PRO A 39 -5.41 17.76 -24.58
N ALA A 40 -5.04 18.29 -23.41
CA ALA A 40 -3.65 18.42 -22.99
C ALA A 40 -2.91 17.09 -23.22
N LYS A 41 -1.91 17.10 -24.11
CA LYS A 41 -1.12 15.91 -24.42
C LYS A 41 -0.37 15.46 -23.16
N SER A 42 -0.83 14.36 -22.57
CA SER A 42 -0.18 13.72 -21.44
C SER A 42 1.21 13.20 -21.85
N SER A 43 2.23 13.46 -21.03
CA SER A 43 3.57 12.88 -21.22
C SER A 43 3.67 11.43 -20.71
N PHE A 44 2.58 10.88 -20.17
CA PHE A 44 2.51 9.49 -19.70
C PHE A 44 2.34 8.50 -20.86
N PRO A 45 2.83 7.25 -20.70
CA PRO A 45 2.68 6.23 -21.75
C PRO A 45 1.21 5.83 -22.02
N TYR A 46 0.30 6.06 -21.07
CA TYR A 46 -1.15 5.87 -21.16
C TYR A 46 -1.83 6.72 -20.08
N ASN A 47 -3.16 6.64 -19.94
CA ASN A 47 -3.92 7.45 -18.98
C ASN A 47 -3.26 7.53 -17.57
N PRO A 48 -3.04 8.75 -17.04
CA PRO A 48 -2.28 8.93 -15.80
C PRO A 48 -2.97 8.35 -14.57
N LEU A 49 -4.30 8.28 -14.49
CA LEU A 49 -4.95 7.62 -13.35
C LEU A 49 -4.62 6.12 -13.32
N VAL A 50 -4.73 5.44 -14.46
CA VAL A 50 -4.40 4.01 -14.52
C VAL A 50 -2.90 3.79 -14.31
N TYR A 51 -2.05 4.69 -14.80
CA TYR A 51 -0.61 4.61 -14.55
C TYR A 51 -0.27 4.60 -13.06
N HIS A 52 -0.91 5.47 -12.27
CA HIS A 52 -0.67 5.53 -10.83
C HIS A 52 -1.28 4.36 -10.07
N LEU A 53 -2.40 3.79 -10.51
CA LEU A 53 -2.89 2.52 -9.96
C LEU A 53 -1.92 1.37 -10.27
N ASP A 54 -1.36 1.32 -11.48
CA ASP A 54 -0.35 0.33 -11.86
C ASP A 54 0.95 0.50 -11.06
N LEU A 55 1.30 1.72 -10.63
CA LEU A 55 2.37 1.95 -9.65
C LEU A 55 2.01 1.46 -8.24
N ALA A 56 0.75 1.54 -7.82
CA ALA A 56 0.32 0.94 -6.56
C ALA A 56 0.41 -0.60 -6.65
N ILE A 57 0.03 -1.19 -7.79
CA ILE A 57 0.19 -2.62 -8.08
C ILE A 57 1.66 -3.05 -8.06
N LEU A 58 2.56 -2.25 -8.64
CA LEU A 58 4.01 -2.49 -8.56
C LEU A 58 4.52 -2.54 -7.11
N ALA A 59 3.92 -1.75 -6.20
CA ALA A 59 4.31 -1.76 -4.79
C ALA A 59 3.94 -3.10 -4.13
N TYR A 60 2.79 -3.70 -4.51
CA TYR A 60 2.44 -5.07 -4.12
C TYR A 60 3.36 -6.11 -4.76
N GLN A 61 3.74 -5.92 -6.04
CA GLN A 61 4.66 -6.83 -6.74
C GLN A 61 6.02 -6.90 -6.03
N ILE A 62 6.65 -5.76 -5.76
CA ILE A 62 7.97 -5.68 -5.11
C ILE A 62 7.91 -6.26 -3.69
N TYR A 63 6.82 -5.99 -2.96
CA TYR A 63 6.56 -6.64 -1.69
C TYR A 63 6.46 -8.17 -1.84
N GLY A 64 5.69 -8.65 -2.82
CA GLY A 64 5.51 -10.07 -3.10
C GLY A 64 6.82 -10.78 -3.44
N GLN A 65 7.69 -10.14 -4.22
CA GLN A 65 9.04 -10.63 -4.51
C GLN A 65 9.91 -10.74 -3.27
N SER A 66 9.74 -9.85 -2.30
CA SER A 66 10.52 -9.88 -1.07
C SER A 66 10.14 -11.03 -0.13
N LEU A 67 9.02 -11.72 -0.35
CA LEU A 67 8.57 -12.81 0.52
C LEU A 67 9.50 -14.02 0.44
N VAL A 68 9.92 -14.51 1.60
CA VAL A 68 10.72 -15.74 1.68
C VAL A 68 9.90 -16.98 1.29
N TRP A 69 8.60 -16.98 1.59
CA TRP A 69 7.66 -18.06 1.26
C TRP A 69 6.43 -17.52 0.52
N PRO A 70 6.56 -17.16 -0.77
CA PRO A 70 5.46 -16.55 -1.54
C PRO A 70 4.23 -17.46 -1.68
N PHE A 71 4.39 -18.79 -1.54
CA PHE A 71 3.31 -19.77 -1.60
C PHE A 71 2.47 -19.88 -0.32
N ASP A 72 2.98 -19.41 0.82
CA ASP A 72 2.29 -19.44 2.11
C ASP A 72 2.90 -18.39 3.07
N PRO A 73 2.81 -17.09 2.73
CA PRO A 73 3.46 -16.04 3.51
C PRO A 73 2.77 -15.76 4.85
N TYR A 74 1.49 -16.12 4.97
CA TYR A 74 0.65 -15.88 6.16
C TYR A 74 0.34 -17.15 6.96
N TYR A 75 0.97 -18.29 6.61
CA TYR A 75 0.85 -19.57 7.31
C TYR A 75 -0.57 -20.19 7.28
N GLU A 76 -1.32 -19.91 6.22
CA GLU A 76 -2.72 -20.34 6.03
C GLU A 76 -2.83 -21.75 5.39
N GLU A 77 -1.76 -22.24 4.74
CA GLU A 77 -1.73 -23.59 4.16
C GLU A 77 -1.49 -24.67 5.26
N ARG A 78 -2.50 -24.96 6.10
CA ARG A 78 -2.42 -25.91 7.24
C ARG A 78 -3.63 -26.86 7.38
N SER A 79 -3.38 -28.10 7.83
CA SER A 79 -4.32 -29.24 7.87
C SER A 79 -5.45 -29.14 8.88
N ASN A 80 -5.21 -28.56 10.07
CA ASN A 80 -6.20 -28.51 11.16
C ASN A 80 -6.56 -27.08 11.61
N GLY A 81 -6.65 -26.13 10.68
CA GLY A 81 -7.10 -24.76 10.96
C GLY A 81 -6.18 -23.92 11.86
N ASP A 82 -6.76 -22.98 12.61
CA ASP A 82 -6.04 -21.91 13.35
C ASP A 82 -5.01 -22.41 14.37
N ASN A 83 -5.15 -23.63 14.90
CA ASN A 83 -4.22 -24.19 15.87
C ASN A 83 -2.83 -24.48 15.27
N ASP A 84 -2.79 -25.06 14.07
CA ASP A 84 -1.53 -25.39 13.41
C ASP A 84 -0.83 -24.14 12.87
N ARG A 85 -1.62 -23.16 12.41
CA ARG A 85 -1.13 -21.81 12.08
C ARG A 85 -0.43 -21.15 13.27
N ARG A 86 -1.08 -21.13 14.44
CA ARG A 86 -0.49 -20.58 15.68
C ARG A 86 0.80 -21.28 16.10
N LYS A 87 0.83 -22.63 16.03
CA LYS A 87 2.04 -23.42 16.31
C LYS A 87 3.19 -23.05 15.36
N MET A 88 2.92 -22.95 14.05
CA MET A 88 3.94 -22.54 13.09
C MET A 88 4.46 -21.14 13.40
N MET A 89 3.57 -20.17 13.64
CA MET A 89 3.99 -18.81 13.97
C MET A 89 4.86 -18.75 15.24
N ALA A 90 4.55 -19.56 16.26
CA ALA A 90 5.38 -19.65 17.46
C ALA A 90 6.80 -20.17 17.16
N LYS A 91 6.92 -21.20 16.29
CA LYS A 91 8.21 -21.71 15.83
C LYS A 91 8.99 -20.67 15.02
N VAL A 92 8.30 -19.96 14.12
CA VAL A 92 8.92 -18.85 13.34
C VAL A 92 9.42 -17.75 14.27
N LYS A 93 8.64 -17.35 15.28
CA LYS A 93 9.06 -16.34 16.28
C LYS A 93 10.29 -16.81 17.07
N THR A 94 10.33 -18.07 17.46
CA THR A 94 11.49 -18.67 18.16
C THR A 94 12.74 -18.66 17.28
N TRP A 95 12.61 -19.08 16.02
CA TRP A 95 13.70 -18.98 15.05
C TRP A 95 14.14 -17.53 14.83
N ALA A 96 13.21 -16.60 14.66
CA ALA A 96 13.48 -15.19 14.43
C ALA A 96 14.25 -14.55 15.60
N GLY A 97 13.97 -14.95 16.84
CA GLY A 97 14.74 -14.55 18.01
C GLY A 97 16.22 -14.98 17.92
N LYS A 98 16.48 -16.26 17.62
CA LYS A 98 17.85 -16.80 17.48
C LYS A 98 18.59 -16.19 16.30
N GLN A 99 17.93 -16.13 15.14
CA GLN A 99 18.48 -15.54 13.91
C GLN A 99 18.76 -14.05 14.10
N GLY A 100 17.89 -13.32 14.79
CA GLY A 100 18.04 -11.90 15.09
C GLY A 100 19.34 -11.59 15.82
N VAL A 101 19.66 -12.35 16.88
CA VAL A 101 20.93 -12.21 17.63
C VAL A 101 22.13 -12.41 16.70
N ALA A 102 22.10 -13.43 15.84
CA ALA A 102 23.17 -13.69 14.89
C ALA A 102 23.31 -12.58 13.83
N GLN A 103 22.19 -12.02 13.34
CA GLN A 103 22.22 -10.93 12.36
C GLN A 103 22.76 -9.63 12.95
N VAL A 104 22.43 -9.32 14.22
CA VAL A 104 22.96 -8.14 14.92
C VAL A 104 24.48 -8.24 15.06
N ALA A 105 25.00 -9.42 15.42
CA ALA A 105 26.44 -9.65 15.52
C ALA A 105 27.16 -9.52 14.17
N LYS A 106 26.59 -10.08 13.10
CA LYS A 106 27.23 -10.13 11.76
C LYS A 106 27.00 -8.90 10.88
N LYS A 107 25.98 -8.09 11.18
CA LYS A 107 25.57 -6.90 10.39
C LYS A 107 25.54 -7.15 8.87
N PRO A 108 24.77 -8.14 8.36
CA PRO A 108 24.87 -8.60 6.97
C PRO A 108 24.33 -7.63 5.90
N GLY A 109 24.02 -6.37 6.26
CA GLY A 109 23.49 -5.36 5.35
C GLY A 109 22.15 -5.77 4.74
N LEU A 110 22.07 -5.81 3.40
CA LEU A 110 20.85 -6.20 2.69
C LEU A 110 20.55 -7.71 2.76
N ASN A 111 21.56 -8.55 3.10
CA ASN A 111 21.45 -10.01 3.12
C ASN A 111 20.74 -10.59 4.36
N SER A 112 20.34 -9.77 5.31
CA SER A 112 19.53 -10.21 6.46
C SER A 112 18.07 -10.44 6.10
N TYR A 113 17.45 -11.37 6.83
CA TYR A 113 16.01 -11.49 6.89
C TYR A 113 15.37 -10.30 7.63
N ARG A 114 14.17 -9.91 7.20
CA ARG A 114 13.35 -8.83 7.76
C ARG A 114 11.97 -9.36 8.17
N GLY A 115 11.18 -8.53 8.87
CA GLY A 115 9.84 -8.88 9.30
C GLY A 115 9.63 -8.61 10.79
N PRO A 116 9.56 -9.65 11.64
CA PRO A 116 9.57 -9.53 13.10
C PRO A 116 10.67 -8.61 13.63
N GLY A 117 10.37 -7.79 14.64
CA GLY A 117 11.34 -6.82 15.16
C GLY A 117 12.64 -7.44 15.68
N GLN A 118 12.56 -8.66 16.20
CA GLN A 118 13.72 -9.44 16.65
C GLN A 118 14.76 -9.64 15.54
N LEU A 119 14.35 -9.81 14.27
CA LEU A 119 15.30 -9.98 13.15
C LEU A 119 16.16 -8.73 12.90
N ASN A 120 15.67 -7.55 13.29
CA ASN A 120 16.39 -6.29 13.12
C ASN A 120 16.95 -5.72 14.44
N GLY A 121 16.94 -6.52 15.52
CA GLY A 121 17.51 -6.14 16.82
C GLY A 121 16.63 -5.21 17.67
N PHE A 122 15.30 -5.30 17.57
CA PHE A 122 14.38 -4.56 18.45
C PHE A 122 13.24 -5.46 18.96
N ALA A 123 12.41 -4.90 19.85
CA ALA A 123 11.30 -5.63 20.45
C ALA A 123 10.37 -6.22 19.37
N ASN A 124 10.00 -7.49 19.55
CA ASN A 124 9.05 -8.18 18.67
C ASN A 124 7.64 -8.05 19.23
N ASN A 125 6.64 -8.02 18.36
CA ASN A 125 5.25 -8.12 18.77
C ASN A 125 4.77 -9.57 18.64
N GLY A 126 4.53 -10.19 19.79
CA GLY A 126 4.02 -11.56 19.88
C GLY A 126 2.64 -11.75 19.26
N SER A 127 1.86 -10.70 19.04
CA SER A 127 0.52 -10.78 18.43
C SER A 127 0.51 -10.67 16.90
N HIS A 128 1.61 -10.21 16.29
CA HIS A 128 1.73 -10.08 14.84
C HIS A 128 2.03 -11.41 14.15
N ASP A 129 1.59 -11.53 12.91
CA ASP A 129 2.07 -12.58 12.00
C ASP A 129 3.57 -12.36 11.71
N PRO A 130 4.44 -13.36 11.95
CA PRO A 130 5.89 -13.17 11.85
C PRO A 130 6.41 -13.34 10.41
N ILE A 131 5.81 -12.65 9.45
CA ILE A 131 6.11 -12.77 8.01
C ILE A 131 7.59 -12.43 7.75
N ILE A 132 8.30 -13.28 6.99
CA ILE A 132 9.73 -13.12 6.74
C ILE A 132 9.97 -12.60 5.32
N TYR A 133 10.87 -11.61 5.22
CA TYR A 133 11.30 -11.04 3.94
C TYR A 133 12.80 -11.16 3.70
N ASN A 134 13.20 -11.16 2.43
CA ASN A 134 14.56 -10.98 1.96
C ASN A 134 14.57 -9.98 0.80
N TYR A 135 15.14 -8.79 1.02
CA TYR A 135 15.10 -7.70 0.04
C TYR A 135 16.02 -7.92 -1.15
N ASN A 136 16.93 -8.90 -1.12
CA ASN A 136 17.72 -9.26 -2.31
C ASN A 136 16.89 -9.94 -3.42
N LEU A 137 15.70 -10.43 -3.10
CA LEU A 137 14.81 -11.09 -4.05
C LEU A 137 14.08 -10.09 -4.97
N ILE A 138 14.16 -8.80 -4.68
CA ILE A 138 13.48 -7.76 -5.46
C ILE A 138 14.04 -7.75 -6.88
N ASP A 139 13.14 -7.86 -7.86
CA ASP A 139 13.45 -7.76 -9.28
C ASP A 139 12.25 -7.10 -9.98
N PRO A 140 12.18 -5.76 -10.02
CA PRO A 140 11.01 -5.06 -10.53
C PRO A 140 10.77 -5.28 -12.03
N TRP A 141 11.74 -5.83 -12.76
CA TRP A 141 11.61 -6.15 -14.18
C TRP A 141 10.82 -7.44 -14.44
N ASN A 142 10.64 -8.27 -13.40
CA ASN A 142 9.96 -9.55 -13.46
C ASN A 142 8.66 -9.54 -12.66
N GLN A 143 7.75 -10.44 -13.02
CA GLN A 143 6.43 -10.57 -12.38
C GLN A 143 6.56 -11.27 -11.02
N ALA A 144 5.50 -11.23 -10.23
CA ALA A 144 5.44 -11.95 -8.94
C ALA A 144 4.14 -12.71 -8.81
N ILE A 145 4.19 -13.91 -8.22
CA ILE A 145 2.99 -14.62 -7.79
C ILE A 145 3.05 -14.89 -6.29
N THR A 146 1.95 -14.62 -5.59
CA THR A 146 1.85 -14.85 -4.15
C THR A 146 0.51 -15.46 -3.79
N ASN A 147 0.50 -16.32 -2.78
CA ASN A 147 -0.72 -16.85 -2.19
C ASN A 147 -1.17 -16.00 -1.00
N ALA A 148 -2.43 -15.61 -1.02
CA ALA A 148 -3.11 -14.93 0.07
C ALA A 148 -4.37 -15.74 0.42
N ASP A 149 -4.25 -16.68 1.37
CA ASP A 149 -5.35 -17.55 1.84
C ASP A 149 -6.11 -18.26 0.72
N GLY A 150 -5.38 -19.03 -0.08
CA GLY A 150 -5.94 -19.81 -1.19
C GLY A 150 -6.23 -18.98 -2.45
N LYS A 151 -6.16 -17.65 -2.38
CA LYS A 151 -6.23 -16.76 -3.55
C LYS A 151 -4.82 -16.48 -4.06
N TRP A 152 -4.47 -17.07 -5.21
CA TRP A 152 -3.22 -16.77 -5.89
C TRP A 152 -3.34 -15.48 -6.69
N ILE A 153 -2.39 -14.59 -6.48
CA ILE A 153 -2.36 -13.27 -7.10
C ILE A 153 -1.10 -13.16 -7.93
N GLU A 154 -1.26 -13.00 -9.23
CA GLU A 154 -0.20 -12.64 -10.15
C GLU A 154 -0.14 -11.12 -10.29
N TYR A 155 1.01 -10.53 -9.99
CA TYR A 155 1.30 -9.13 -10.24
C TYR A 155 2.11 -9.00 -11.52
N LEU A 156 1.48 -8.33 -12.49
CA LEU A 156 1.88 -8.27 -13.90
C LEU A 156 2.11 -6.81 -14.31
N THR A 157 2.83 -6.04 -13.48
CA THR A 157 3.01 -4.59 -13.72
C THR A 157 3.48 -4.33 -15.16
N PRO A 158 2.85 -3.39 -15.88
CA PRO A 158 3.16 -3.21 -17.29
C PRO A 158 4.62 -2.85 -17.58
N ARG A 159 5.12 -3.37 -18.71
CA ARG A 159 6.51 -3.12 -19.17
C ARG A 159 6.80 -1.65 -19.45
N GLN A 160 5.79 -0.85 -19.80
CA GLN A 160 5.91 0.60 -19.96
C GLN A 160 6.41 1.29 -18.68
N ILE A 161 6.18 0.67 -17.51
CA ILE A 161 6.75 1.09 -16.23
C ILE A 161 8.09 0.37 -16.00
N THR A 162 8.07 -0.96 -15.97
CA THR A 162 9.20 -1.74 -15.43
C THR A 162 10.42 -1.78 -16.33
N ALA A 163 10.24 -1.77 -17.66
CA ALA A 163 11.36 -1.83 -18.60
C ALA A 163 12.21 -0.56 -18.60
N ASN A 164 11.67 0.59 -18.14
CA ASN A 164 12.40 1.85 -18.10
C ASN A 164 13.23 2.04 -16.82
N ILE A 165 13.19 1.08 -15.88
CA ILE A 165 13.98 1.09 -14.66
C ILE A 165 15.41 0.66 -14.98
N LYS A 166 16.37 1.58 -14.89
CA LYS A 166 17.80 1.36 -15.10
C LYS A 166 18.46 0.62 -13.93
N ASP A 167 18.09 1.00 -12.71
CA ASP A 167 18.75 0.57 -11.48
C ASP A 167 17.75 0.54 -10.32
N THR A 168 17.93 -0.42 -9.44
CA THR A 168 17.04 -0.64 -8.29
C THR A 168 17.84 -0.61 -7.00
N ARG A 169 17.32 0.11 -6.00
CA ARG A 169 17.93 0.26 -4.68
C ARG A 169 16.88 0.06 -3.59
N VAL A 170 17.35 -0.26 -2.39
CA VAL A 170 16.53 -0.41 -1.19
C VAL A 170 17.11 0.45 -0.09
N CYS A 171 16.30 1.32 0.49
CA CYS A 171 16.61 2.01 1.73
C CYS A 171 15.96 1.27 2.90
N TYR A 172 16.77 0.90 3.88
CA TYR A 172 16.36 0.07 5.00
C TYR A 172 17.08 0.53 6.26
N ARG A 173 16.53 0.17 7.42
CA ARG A 173 17.23 0.36 8.69
C ARG A 173 18.26 -0.76 8.86
N PRO A 174 19.56 -0.46 9.03
CA PRO A 174 20.55 -1.50 9.31
C PRO A 174 20.21 -2.31 10.57
N VAL A 175 20.54 -3.60 10.57
CA VAL A 175 20.28 -4.49 11.70
C VAL A 175 20.96 -3.96 12.96
N GLY A 176 20.20 -3.86 14.06
CA GLY A 176 20.70 -3.37 15.35
C GLY A 176 20.92 -1.85 15.40
N ALA A 177 20.67 -1.11 14.32
CA ALA A 177 20.75 0.34 14.33
C ALA A 177 19.55 0.97 15.04
N PRO A 178 19.70 2.18 15.62
CA PRO A 178 18.62 2.88 16.30
C PRO A 178 17.47 3.23 15.35
N ILE A 179 16.29 3.48 15.93
CA ILE A 179 15.14 4.00 15.19
C ILE A 179 15.54 5.32 14.51
N GLY A 180 15.18 5.46 13.22
CA GLY A 180 15.55 6.62 12.41
C GLY A 180 16.85 6.46 11.61
N ALA A 181 17.67 5.43 11.89
CA ALA A 181 18.80 5.11 11.03
C ALA A 181 18.32 4.59 9.67
N ALA A 182 19.06 4.90 8.61
CA ALA A 182 18.80 4.41 7.26
C ALA A 182 20.13 4.16 6.54
N ALA A 183 20.14 3.12 5.70
CA ALA A 183 21.20 2.85 4.74
C ALA A 183 20.57 2.50 3.40
N THR A 184 21.35 2.64 2.32
CA THR A 184 20.95 2.26 0.97
C THR A 184 21.79 1.08 0.50
N ALA A 185 21.18 0.10 -0.15
CA ALA A 185 21.88 -0.92 -0.90
C ALA A 185 21.32 -1.02 -2.32
N LYS A 186 22.20 -1.24 -3.28
CA LYS A 186 21.84 -1.50 -4.66
C LYS A 186 21.49 -2.98 -4.84
N ILE A 187 20.39 -3.26 -5.51
CA ILE A 187 20.03 -4.62 -5.91
C ILE A 187 20.96 -5.06 -7.03
N LYS A 188 21.58 -6.22 -6.85
CA LYS A 188 22.37 -6.86 -7.92
C LYS A 188 21.39 -7.31 -9.00
N ARG A 189 21.39 -6.60 -10.13
CA ARG A 189 20.60 -6.98 -11.29
C ARG A 189 21.04 -8.37 -11.74
N GLN A 190 20.09 -9.30 -11.75
CA GLN A 190 20.35 -10.65 -12.25
C GLN A 190 19.92 -10.79 -13.73
N HIS A 191 18.94 -10.00 -14.22
CA HIS A 191 18.32 -10.19 -15.55
C HIS A 191 18.13 -8.89 -16.34
N SER A 192 18.02 -9.01 -17.67
CA SER A 192 17.99 -7.90 -18.63
C SER A 192 16.61 -7.66 -19.28
N ASN A 193 15.52 -7.73 -18.50
CA ASN A 193 14.17 -7.34 -18.99
C ASN A 193 13.97 -5.81 -19.06
N MET A 194 15.00 -5.07 -18.66
CA MET A 194 15.19 -3.64 -18.86
C MET A 194 15.38 -3.30 -20.35
N SER A 195 14.82 -2.17 -20.78
CA SER A 195 15.10 -1.57 -22.09
C SER A 195 16.57 -1.11 -22.16
N PRO A 196 17.27 -1.26 -23.30
CA PRO A 196 18.62 -0.71 -23.49
C PRO A 196 18.72 0.78 -23.17
N ASN A 197 17.63 1.52 -23.36
CA ASN A 197 17.53 2.96 -23.13
C ASN A 197 16.90 3.33 -21.78
N ALA A 198 16.84 2.38 -20.83
CA ALA A 198 16.30 2.64 -19.51
C ALA A 198 17.10 3.70 -18.75
N LYS A 199 16.39 4.67 -18.17
CA LYS A 199 16.96 5.82 -17.46
C LYS A 199 16.35 6.06 -16.07
N GLY A 200 15.25 5.38 -15.75
CA GLY A 200 14.56 5.51 -14.47
C GLY A 200 15.31 4.81 -13.34
N TYR A 201 15.09 5.24 -12.10
CA TYR A 201 15.60 4.56 -10.91
C TYR A 201 14.42 4.17 -10.04
N LEU A 202 14.44 2.96 -9.49
CA LEU A 202 13.50 2.51 -8.48
C LEU A 202 14.20 2.42 -7.13
N LEU A 203 13.70 3.12 -6.12
CA LEU A 203 14.23 3.11 -4.77
C LEU A 203 13.14 2.66 -3.82
N ALA A 204 13.13 1.38 -3.46
CA ALA A 204 12.20 0.83 -2.48
C ALA A 204 12.60 1.28 -1.08
N PHE A 205 11.63 1.48 -0.19
CA PHE A 205 11.89 1.87 1.19
C PHE A 205 11.16 0.97 2.18
N GLU A 206 11.90 0.57 3.22
CA GLU A 206 11.38 -0.13 4.39
C GLU A 206 10.60 0.83 5.28
N GLY A 207 9.58 0.31 5.94
CA GLY A 207 8.84 0.99 7.00
C GLY A 207 8.35 -0.03 7.99
N ALA A 208 7.57 0.43 8.97
CA ALA A 208 6.96 -0.46 9.94
C ALA A 208 5.47 -0.19 10.05
N THR A 209 4.69 -1.26 10.22
CA THR A 209 3.24 -1.25 10.41
C THR A 209 2.86 -2.08 11.64
N GLY A 210 1.68 -1.82 12.20
CA GLY A 210 1.09 -2.56 13.32
C GLY A 210 1.37 -1.98 14.70
N ASP A 211 1.99 -0.80 14.78
CA ASP A 211 2.15 -0.08 16.04
C ASP A 211 1.00 0.92 16.22
N LYS A 212 0.15 0.69 17.23
CA LYS A 212 -0.94 1.60 17.63
C LYS A 212 -0.50 2.62 18.69
N GLY A 213 0.77 2.66 19.08
CA GLY A 213 1.30 3.49 20.15
C GLY A 213 1.07 2.94 21.55
N GLU A 214 0.63 1.70 21.66
CA GLU A 214 0.35 1.02 22.93
C GLU A 214 1.60 0.31 23.47
N LYS A 215 1.71 0.20 24.80
CA LYS A 215 2.84 -0.48 25.44
C LYS A 215 2.92 -1.95 24.97
N ALA A 216 4.13 -2.41 24.66
CA ALA A 216 4.41 -3.78 24.22
C ALA A 216 3.75 -4.22 22.89
N GLN A 217 3.33 -3.28 22.03
CA GLN A 217 2.88 -3.56 20.66
C GLN A 217 3.82 -2.93 19.59
N PRO A 218 5.11 -3.32 19.53
CA PRO A 218 6.02 -2.74 18.55
C PRO A 218 5.62 -3.12 17.10
N ALA A 219 5.98 -2.28 16.14
CA ALA A 219 5.69 -2.52 14.73
C ALA A 219 6.46 -3.73 14.15
N SER A 220 5.95 -4.31 13.07
CA SER A 220 6.69 -5.22 12.19
C SER A 220 7.18 -4.48 10.96
N GLN A 221 8.39 -4.81 10.48
CA GLN A 221 9.00 -4.14 9.33
C GLN A 221 8.73 -4.86 8.01
N SER A 222 8.50 -4.09 6.95
CA SER A 222 8.44 -4.60 5.57
C SER A 222 8.79 -3.48 4.58
N LEU A 223 8.91 -3.82 3.30
CA LEU A 223 8.81 -2.80 2.26
C LEU A 223 7.40 -2.23 2.29
N VAL A 224 7.30 -0.92 2.34
CA VAL A 224 6.01 -0.20 2.40
C VAL A 224 5.73 0.60 1.12
N GLY A 225 6.73 0.74 0.25
CA GLY A 225 6.61 1.53 -0.96
C GLY A 225 7.92 1.68 -1.72
N PHE A 226 7.88 2.51 -2.76
CA PHE A 226 9.04 2.88 -3.55
C PHE A 226 8.94 4.29 -4.13
N ILE A 227 10.09 4.82 -4.52
CA ILE A 227 10.22 6.01 -5.36
C ILE A 227 10.63 5.56 -6.77
N LEU A 228 9.95 6.05 -7.80
CA LEU A 228 10.30 5.85 -9.19
C LEU A 228 10.60 7.19 -9.85
N THR A 229 11.79 7.32 -10.45
CA THR A 229 12.08 8.45 -11.33
C THR A 229 11.64 8.09 -12.76
N ARG A 230 10.85 8.93 -13.40
CA ARG A 230 10.40 8.72 -14.78
C ARG A 230 10.92 9.83 -15.69
N GLU A 231 11.82 9.49 -16.61
CA GLU A 231 12.23 10.44 -17.64
C GLU A 231 11.06 10.74 -18.58
N LYS A 232 10.98 11.98 -19.04
CA LYS A 232 10.01 12.39 -20.05
C LYS A 232 10.67 12.47 -21.42
N ALA A 233 9.87 12.28 -22.47
CA ALA A 233 10.36 12.34 -23.84
C ALA A 233 10.89 13.73 -24.23
N ASP A 234 10.32 14.79 -23.64
CA ASP A 234 10.69 16.19 -23.84
C ASP A 234 11.87 16.66 -22.97
N GLY A 235 12.50 15.74 -22.23
CA GLY A 235 13.55 16.04 -21.26
C GLY A 235 13.02 16.31 -19.85
N GLY A 236 13.92 16.26 -18.87
CA GLY A 236 13.56 16.29 -17.45
C GLY A 236 12.90 15.00 -16.98
N TYR A 237 12.51 14.96 -15.71
CA TYR A 237 11.94 13.77 -15.09
C TYR A 237 10.90 14.11 -14.03
N ASP A 238 9.98 13.18 -13.79
CA ASP A 238 9.04 13.21 -12.68
C ASP A 238 9.48 12.23 -11.58
N ILE A 239 9.03 12.50 -10.35
CA ILE A 239 9.14 11.57 -9.22
C ILE A 239 7.76 11.02 -8.90
N HIS A 240 7.67 9.70 -8.78
CA HIS A 240 6.47 9.01 -8.28
C HIS A 240 6.81 8.30 -6.98
N ILE A 241 6.05 8.59 -5.92
CA ILE A 241 6.17 7.96 -4.61
C ILE A 241 4.94 7.07 -4.44
N SER A 242 5.11 5.76 -4.44
CA SER A 242 4.03 4.80 -4.34
C SER A 242 4.10 4.05 -3.02
N PHE A 243 2.99 4.03 -2.29
CA PHE A 243 2.82 3.26 -1.06
C PHE A 243 1.98 2.02 -1.33
N ARG A 244 2.40 0.89 -0.78
CA ARG A 244 1.70 -0.39 -0.85
C ARG A 244 0.54 -0.41 0.15
N GLY A 245 -0.61 -0.96 -0.26
CA GLY A 245 -1.73 -1.19 0.65
C GLY A 245 -1.62 -2.43 1.52
N SER A 246 -2.74 -2.76 2.18
CA SER A 246 -2.80 -3.80 3.22
C SER A 246 -2.66 -5.20 2.66
N ARG A 247 -1.97 -6.02 3.45
CA ARG A 247 -1.82 -7.47 3.29
C ARG A 247 -2.99 -8.20 3.96
N SER A 248 -3.61 -9.17 3.32
CA SER A 248 -4.22 -10.28 4.07
C SER A 248 -4.33 -11.53 3.21
N GLY A 249 -4.29 -12.67 3.89
CA GLY A 249 -4.91 -13.89 3.39
C GLY A 249 -6.44 -13.73 3.30
N SER A 250 -7.12 -13.57 4.44
CA SER A 250 -8.57 -13.28 4.51
C SER A 250 -8.83 -11.84 4.97
N GLY A 251 -9.32 -10.96 4.09
CA GLY A 251 -9.66 -9.57 4.45
C GLY A 251 -10.71 -9.47 5.56
N GLY A 252 -11.69 -10.38 5.58
CA GLY A 252 -12.76 -10.42 6.58
C GLY A 252 -12.29 -10.87 7.98
N ARG A 253 -11.44 -11.89 8.08
CA ARG A 253 -10.89 -12.36 9.37
C ARG A 253 -9.87 -11.36 9.94
N ALA A 254 -8.99 -10.82 9.08
CA ALA A 254 -7.96 -9.88 9.52
C ALA A 254 -8.52 -8.53 9.99
N ALA A 255 -9.62 -8.06 9.40
CA ALA A 255 -10.38 -6.94 9.93
C ALA A 255 -10.93 -7.29 11.33
N PHE A 256 -11.61 -8.44 11.50
CA PHE A 256 -12.24 -8.85 12.76
C PHE A 256 -11.25 -9.03 13.94
N GLU A 257 -10.08 -9.65 13.70
CA GLU A 257 -9.07 -9.93 14.73
C GLU A 257 -8.27 -8.68 15.22
N ALA A 258 -8.23 -7.62 14.39
CA ALA A 258 -7.47 -6.42 14.69
C ALA A 258 -8.29 -5.29 15.37
N PHE A 259 -9.61 -5.50 15.59
CA PHE A 259 -10.50 -4.53 16.24
C PHE A 259 -10.23 -4.30 17.74
N ASN A 260 -9.49 -5.17 18.43
CA ASN A 260 -9.15 -4.95 19.84
C ASN A 260 -7.99 -3.94 19.97
N THR A 261 -8.17 -2.87 20.75
CA THR A 261 -7.14 -1.83 20.97
C THR A 261 -6.01 -2.31 21.87
N SER A 262 -6.29 -3.16 22.87
CA SER A 262 -5.32 -3.63 23.88
C SER A 262 -4.62 -4.94 23.49
N ASN A 263 -5.20 -5.71 22.56
CA ASN A 263 -4.73 -7.05 22.17
C ASN A 263 -4.88 -7.28 20.65
N ALA A 264 -4.57 -6.28 19.82
CA ALA A 264 -4.68 -6.38 18.37
C ALA A 264 -3.82 -7.56 17.86
N ARG A 265 -4.42 -8.49 17.13
CA ARG A 265 -3.76 -9.71 16.60
C ARG A 265 -3.86 -9.73 15.08
N GLY A 266 -2.95 -10.48 14.45
CA GLY A 266 -2.97 -10.75 13.01
C GLY A 266 -2.04 -9.84 12.22
N ASN A 267 -2.47 -9.47 11.01
CA ASN A 267 -1.61 -8.77 10.07
C ASN A 267 -1.32 -7.33 10.53
N PRO A 268 -0.04 -6.92 10.62
CA PRO A 268 0.33 -5.58 11.08
C PRO A 268 -0.27 -4.42 10.25
N ASP A 269 -0.63 -4.66 8.98
CA ASP A 269 -1.26 -3.63 8.15
C ASP A 269 -2.68 -3.31 8.62
N TRP A 270 -3.50 -4.33 8.86
CA TRP A 270 -4.86 -4.16 9.40
C TRP A 270 -4.84 -3.55 10.80
N ILE A 271 -3.87 -3.92 11.63
CA ILE A 271 -3.69 -3.29 12.94
C ILE A 271 -3.42 -1.78 12.78
N THR A 272 -2.67 -1.38 11.74
CA THR A 272 -2.46 0.03 11.42
C THR A 272 -3.76 0.71 11.00
N ASP A 273 -4.53 0.08 10.11
CA ASP A 273 -5.81 0.59 9.61
C ASP A 273 -6.87 0.76 10.72
N LEU A 274 -6.87 -0.13 11.73
CA LEU A 274 -7.83 -0.14 12.84
C LEU A 274 -7.34 0.63 14.08
N GLY A 275 -6.30 1.45 13.93
CA GLY A 275 -5.78 2.35 14.96
C GLY A 275 -6.59 3.64 15.11
N TYR A 276 -7.93 3.54 15.10
CA TYR A 276 -8.90 4.61 14.84
C TYR A 276 -8.85 5.85 15.75
N ASN A 277 -8.18 5.76 16.89
CA ASN A 277 -7.96 6.92 17.74
C ASN A 277 -7.23 8.00 16.93
N ARG A 278 -7.73 9.23 17.01
CA ARG A 278 -7.07 10.37 16.39
C ARG A 278 -6.15 11.03 17.39
N LEU A 279 -5.01 11.51 16.91
CA LEU A 279 -4.04 12.27 17.69
C LEU A 279 -4.23 13.75 17.38
N THR A 280 -4.36 14.55 18.41
CA THR A 280 -4.18 16.00 18.33
C THR A 280 -2.72 16.34 18.03
N ALA A 281 -2.45 17.60 17.70
CA ALA A 281 -1.08 18.10 17.53
C ALA A 281 -0.19 17.79 18.76
N SER A 282 -0.72 17.99 19.96
CA SER A 282 -0.01 17.80 21.23
C SER A 282 0.31 16.33 21.56
N GLU A 283 -0.48 15.39 21.05
CA GLU A 283 -0.30 13.94 21.27
C GLU A 283 0.63 13.30 20.24
N GLY A 284 1.41 14.11 19.52
CA GLY A 284 2.33 13.69 18.46
C GLY A 284 1.73 13.73 17.05
N GLY A 285 0.46 14.11 16.90
CA GLY A 285 -0.16 14.32 15.58
C GLY A 285 0.54 15.40 14.75
N ALA A 286 1.21 16.36 15.40
CA ALA A 286 1.97 17.44 14.75
C ALA A 286 3.08 16.94 13.81
N TYR A 287 3.53 15.70 13.99
CA TYR A 287 4.46 15.07 13.06
C TYR A 287 3.88 14.99 11.64
N VAL A 288 2.59 14.64 11.52
CA VAL A 288 1.87 14.53 10.24
C VAL A 288 1.16 15.84 9.92
N SER A 289 0.49 16.46 10.89
CA SER A 289 -0.26 17.70 10.70
C SER A 289 -0.28 18.52 11.97
N SER A 290 0.13 19.78 11.86
CA SER A 290 -0.11 20.80 12.90
C SER A 290 -1.56 21.29 12.93
N VAL A 291 -2.40 20.90 11.96
CA VAL A 291 -3.81 21.32 11.82
C VAL A 291 -4.76 20.13 11.90
N GLY A 292 -5.75 20.20 12.79
CA GLY A 292 -6.72 19.13 13.01
C GLY A 292 -6.14 17.91 13.73
N GLU A 293 -6.84 16.78 13.62
CA GLU A 293 -6.43 15.52 14.24
C GLU A 293 -6.20 14.45 13.16
N VAL A 294 -5.19 13.61 13.37
CA VAL A 294 -4.74 12.59 12.40
C VAL A 294 -4.83 11.19 12.98
N HIS A 295 -4.98 10.19 12.13
CA HIS A 295 -5.11 8.80 12.54
C HIS A 295 -3.82 8.29 13.22
N ARG A 296 -3.95 7.72 14.43
CA ARG A 296 -2.82 7.29 15.27
C ARG A 296 -1.96 6.21 14.60
N GLY A 297 -2.58 5.16 14.07
CA GLY A 297 -1.86 4.06 13.39
C GLY A 297 -0.99 4.55 12.23
N PHE A 298 -1.58 5.26 11.27
CA PHE A 298 -0.85 5.86 10.15
C PHE A 298 0.25 6.84 10.61
N THR A 299 0.01 7.63 11.66
CA THR A 299 1.03 8.53 12.24
C THR A 299 2.23 7.75 12.77
N LYS A 300 2.02 6.66 13.51
CA LYS A 300 3.11 5.78 13.98
C LYS A 300 3.88 5.13 12.82
N SER A 301 3.18 4.66 11.80
CA SER A 301 3.82 4.14 10.58
C SER A 301 4.67 5.23 9.91
N MET A 302 4.19 6.47 9.80
CA MET A 302 4.97 7.58 9.24
C MET A 302 6.26 7.87 10.02
N HIS A 303 6.25 7.77 11.35
CA HIS A 303 7.49 7.90 12.13
C HIS A 303 8.57 6.89 11.72
N SER A 304 8.17 5.66 11.40
CA SER A 304 9.10 4.64 10.92
C SER A 304 9.49 4.81 9.46
N ILE A 305 8.60 5.35 8.63
CA ILE A 305 8.76 5.39 7.16
C ILE A 305 9.60 6.60 6.72
N MET A 306 9.39 7.77 7.31
CA MET A 306 10.02 9.00 6.82
C MET A 306 11.55 8.97 6.81
N PRO A 307 12.25 8.38 7.80
CA PRO A 307 13.71 8.35 7.78
C PRO A 307 14.29 7.58 6.57
N THR A 308 13.77 6.39 6.27
CA THR A 308 14.21 5.57 5.13
C THR A 308 13.74 6.15 3.80
N LEU A 309 12.52 6.68 3.72
CA LEU A 309 11.97 7.34 2.54
C LEU A 309 12.80 8.59 2.19
N MET A 310 13.06 9.48 3.15
CA MET A 310 13.88 10.69 2.93
C MET A 310 15.32 10.35 2.59
N HIS A 311 15.88 9.31 3.21
CA HIS A 311 17.19 8.82 2.83
C HIS A 311 17.24 8.35 1.37
N CYS A 312 16.18 7.68 0.89
CA CYS A 312 16.01 7.30 -0.50
C CYS A 312 15.89 8.51 -1.44
N LEU A 313 15.00 9.45 -1.13
CA LEU A 313 14.85 10.67 -1.94
C LEU A 313 16.15 11.46 -2.05
N ALA A 314 16.92 11.55 -0.96
CA ALA A 314 18.21 12.24 -0.94
C ALA A 314 19.27 11.62 -1.87
N GLN A 315 19.08 10.37 -2.33
CA GLN A 315 19.94 9.76 -3.36
C GLN A 315 19.64 10.31 -4.77
N VAL A 316 18.40 10.73 -5.04
CA VAL A 316 17.92 11.09 -6.38
C VAL A 316 18.73 12.21 -7.01
N PRO A 317 19.07 13.33 -6.32
CA PRO A 317 19.89 14.38 -6.91
C PRO A 317 21.22 13.85 -7.47
N GLY A 318 21.91 12.96 -6.74
CA GLY A 318 23.15 12.35 -7.23
C GLY A 318 22.95 11.44 -8.45
N LEU A 319 21.81 10.74 -8.51
CA LEU A 319 21.45 9.87 -9.65
C LEU A 319 20.99 10.63 -10.89
N LYS A 320 20.58 11.89 -10.72
CA LYS A 320 20.02 12.78 -11.75
C LYS A 320 20.87 14.04 -11.99
N GLY A 321 22.14 14.03 -11.59
CA GLY A 321 23.07 15.12 -11.87
C GLY A 321 22.69 16.46 -11.24
N GLY A 322 22.03 16.45 -10.07
CA GLY A 322 21.59 17.64 -9.35
C GLY A 322 20.29 18.26 -9.87
N VAL A 323 19.73 17.76 -10.96
CA VAL A 323 18.49 18.28 -11.55
C VAL A 323 17.30 17.94 -10.64
N LYS A 324 16.45 18.93 -10.34
CA LYS A 324 15.19 18.74 -9.60
C LYS A 324 14.10 18.12 -10.50
N PRO A 325 13.13 17.37 -9.95
CA PRO A 325 12.03 16.87 -10.75
C PRO A 325 11.10 17.99 -11.22
N ASP A 326 10.44 17.76 -12.35
CA ASP A 326 9.37 18.62 -12.88
C ASP A 326 8.10 18.51 -12.03
N ASN A 327 7.71 17.28 -11.68
CA ASN A 327 6.56 16.99 -10.84
C ASN A 327 6.87 15.94 -9.76
N ILE A 328 6.09 16.00 -8.68
CA ILE A 328 6.08 14.97 -7.63
C ILE A 328 4.65 14.41 -7.56
N TYR A 329 4.51 13.13 -7.86
CA TYR A 329 3.28 12.37 -7.73
C TYR A 329 3.39 11.45 -6.51
N VAL A 330 2.32 11.39 -5.72
CA VAL A 330 2.20 10.49 -4.59
C VAL A 330 0.95 9.66 -4.76
N THR A 331 1.08 8.35 -4.62
CA THR A 331 -0.03 7.42 -4.83
C THR A 331 0.01 6.22 -3.92
N GLY A 332 -1.12 5.54 -3.85
CA GLY A 332 -1.29 4.29 -3.13
C GLY A 332 -2.74 3.83 -3.16
N HIS A 333 -2.92 2.54 -2.90
CA HIS A 333 -4.21 1.87 -2.82
C HIS A 333 -4.50 1.43 -1.39
N SER A 334 -5.76 1.49 -0.93
CA SER A 334 -6.15 1.03 0.43
C SER A 334 -5.29 1.73 1.52
N LEU A 335 -4.68 1.00 2.46
CA LEU A 335 -3.67 1.52 3.41
C LEU A 335 -2.60 2.38 2.73
N GLY A 336 -2.13 2.01 1.52
CA GLY A 336 -1.13 2.77 0.79
C GLY A 336 -1.65 4.16 0.41
N GLY A 337 -2.93 4.27 0.07
CA GLY A 337 -3.60 5.54 -0.16
C GLY A 337 -3.71 6.39 1.12
N ALA A 338 -3.86 5.76 2.28
CA ALA A 338 -3.82 6.45 3.57
C ALA A 338 -2.42 6.96 3.93
N LEU A 339 -1.41 6.12 3.76
CA LEU A 339 0.00 6.48 3.96
C LEU A 339 0.43 7.60 2.98
N ALA A 340 -0.05 7.57 1.74
CA ALA A 340 0.14 8.65 0.77
C ALA A 340 -0.42 10.00 1.26
N GLN A 341 -1.65 10.03 1.78
CA GLN A 341 -2.26 11.23 2.37
C GLN A 341 -1.42 11.74 3.55
N HIS A 342 -1.01 10.85 4.46
CA HIS A 342 -0.18 11.20 5.61
C HIS A 342 1.21 11.69 5.22
N PHE A 343 1.84 11.09 4.22
CA PHE A 343 3.12 11.56 3.70
C PHE A 343 3.01 12.99 3.16
N VAL A 344 2.01 13.26 2.31
CA VAL A 344 1.79 14.60 1.74
C VAL A 344 1.55 15.61 2.85
N SER A 345 0.73 15.27 3.85
CA SER A 345 0.52 16.12 5.02
C SER A 345 1.81 16.35 5.81
N THR A 346 2.62 15.31 6.04
CA THR A 346 3.88 15.41 6.79
C THR A 346 4.83 16.43 6.15
N ILE A 347 4.82 16.52 4.83
CA ILE A 347 5.62 17.49 4.06
C ILE A 347 5.00 18.89 4.07
N LEU A 348 3.67 19.02 3.89
CA LEU A 348 3.03 20.32 3.67
C LEU A 348 2.53 21.00 4.96
N VAL A 349 2.23 20.22 6.01
CA VAL A 349 1.53 20.68 7.22
C VAL A 349 2.24 20.22 8.51
N GLY A 350 2.93 19.08 8.48
CA GLY A 350 3.66 18.55 9.63
C GLY A 350 4.81 19.46 10.09
N ASN A 351 5.25 19.30 11.34
CA ASN A 351 6.21 20.22 11.97
C ASN A 351 7.70 19.83 11.85
N GLN A 352 8.02 18.62 11.39
CA GLN A 352 9.41 18.16 11.31
C GLN A 352 10.00 18.25 9.90
N TYR A 353 9.21 17.86 8.90
CA TYR A 353 9.59 17.93 7.47
C TYR A 353 8.91 19.09 6.75
N GLY A 354 7.71 19.47 7.20
CA GLY A 354 7.04 20.70 6.82
C GLY A 354 7.21 21.83 7.85
N PRO A 355 6.35 22.86 7.79
CA PRO A 355 5.33 23.06 6.76
C PRO A 355 5.98 23.35 5.40
N ASP A 356 5.28 23.01 4.32
CA ASP A 356 5.70 23.25 2.93
C ASP A 356 7.17 22.90 2.62
N ALA A 357 7.64 21.76 3.12
CA ALA A 357 9.01 21.28 2.93
C ALA A 357 10.11 22.20 3.48
N THR A 358 9.81 23.00 4.51
CA THR A 358 10.77 23.89 5.18
C THR A 358 11.34 23.32 6.49
N GLY A 359 10.83 22.16 6.93
CA GLY A 359 11.19 21.58 8.21
C GLY A 359 12.65 21.15 8.31
N ALA A 360 13.21 21.25 9.52
CA ALA A 360 14.62 20.99 9.77
C ALA A 360 15.07 19.56 9.43
N LYS A 361 14.16 18.57 9.48
CA LYS A 361 14.46 17.16 9.13
C LYS A 361 14.42 16.88 7.63
N LEU A 362 13.94 17.82 6.80
CA LEU A 362 14.00 17.63 5.36
C LEU A 362 15.44 17.80 4.87
N PRO A 363 16.02 16.80 4.16
CA PRO A 363 17.36 16.91 3.61
C PRO A 363 17.52 18.16 2.72
N THR A 364 18.63 18.89 2.90
CA THR A 364 18.88 20.16 2.19
C THR A 364 18.75 20.04 0.68
N ALA A 365 19.26 18.96 0.09
CA ALA A 365 19.19 18.71 -1.35
C ALA A 365 17.76 18.57 -1.91
N LEU A 366 16.76 18.36 -1.03
CA LEU A 366 15.37 18.21 -1.41
C LEU A 366 14.55 19.48 -1.23
N ARG A 367 15.03 20.47 -0.46
CA ARG A 367 14.24 21.68 -0.14
C ARG A 367 13.82 22.49 -1.37
N ALA A 368 14.64 22.47 -2.42
CA ALA A 368 14.38 23.19 -3.67
C ALA A 368 13.41 22.48 -4.64
N TRP A 369 12.93 21.29 -4.29
CA TRP A 369 11.98 20.55 -5.14
C TRP A 369 10.57 21.17 -5.09
N PRO A 370 9.71 20.90 -6.09
CA PRO A 370 8.39 21.53 -6.20
C PRO A 370 7.33 20.92 -5.25
N TRP A 371 7.65 20.80 -3.95
CA TRP A 371 6.79 20.16 -2.95
C TRP A 371 5.39 20.78 -2.85
N LYS A 372 5.28 22.12 -2.97
CA LYS A 372 4.00 22.84 -2.94
C LYS A 372 3.09 22.50 -4.13
N ASN A 373 3.63 21.88 -5.19
CA ASN A 373 2.90 21.52 -6.41
C ASN A 373 2.66 20.01 -6.51
N ILE A 374 2.75 19.29 -5.38
CA ILE A 374 2.57 17.84 -5.32
C ILE A 374 1.20 17.41 -5.83
N LYS A 375 1.18 16.23 -6.45
CA LYS A 375 -0.02 15.60 -7.01
C LYS A 375 -0.33 14.36 -6.21
N LEU A 376 -1.43 14.37 -5.47
CA LEU A 376 -1.89 13.23 -4.67
C LEU A 376 -2.97 12.47 -5.44
N ILE A 377 -2.76 11.19 -5.72
CA ILE A 377 -3.74 10.33 -6.39
C ILE A 377 -3.89 9.06 -5.57
N THR A 378 -5.03 8.90 -4.89
CA THR A 378 -5.25 7.73 -4.02
C THR A 378 -6.38 6.87 -4.54
N PHE A 379 -6.23 5.55 -4.43
CA PHE A 379 -7.25 4.59 -4.87
C PHE A 379 -7.84 3.89 -3.66
N SER A 380 -9.18 3.93 -3.53
CA SER A 380 -9.90 3.23 -2.48
C SER A 380 -9.33 3.50 -1.07
N ALA A 381 -8.90 4.74 -0.82
CA ALA A 381 -8.18 5.08 0.41
C ALA A 381 -9.15 5.37 1.57
N PRO A 382 -8.89 4.82 2.77
CA PRO A 382 -9.73 5.08 3.93
C PRO A 382 -9.60 6.54 4.39
N ARG A 383 -10.43 6.91 5.36
CA ARG A 383 -10.39 8.21 6.03
C ARG A 383 -9.24 8.24 7.01
N VAL A 384 -8.50 9.36 7.06
CA VAL A 384 -7.22 9.39 7.78
C VAL A 384 -7.10 10.50 8.83
N GLY A 385 -8.12 11.34 8.98
CA GLY A 385 -8.12 12.40 10.00
C GLY A 385 -9.50 13.02 10.15
N ASN A 386 -9.63 13.99 11.05
CA ASN A 386 -10.89 14.70 11.25
C ASN A 386 -11.19 15.69 10.10
N GLU A 387 -12.35 16.35 10.17
CA GLU A 387 -12.77 17.30 9.13
C GLU A 387 -11.82 18.48 8.97
N THR A 388 -11.35 19.06 10.08
CA THR A 388 -10.40 20.17 10.07
C THR A 388 -9.11 19.80 9.33
N PHE A 389 -8.54 18.63 9.64
CA PHE A 389 -7.37 18.10 8.96
C PHE A 389 -7.63 17.92 7.45
N ALA A 390 -8.70 17.19 7.12
CA ALA A 390 -8.95 16.78 5.75
C ALA A 390 -9.30 17.97 4.84
N LYS A 391 -10.07 18.94 5.35
CA LYS A 391 -10.40 20.17 4.65
C LYS A 391 -9.16 21.03 4.42
N HIS A 392 -8.32 21.23 5.44
CA HIS A 392 -7.09 22.02 5.31
C HIS A 392 -6.15 21.42 4.25
N LEU A 393 -5.93 20.11 4.30
CA LEU A 393 -5.06 19.45 3.32
C LEU A 393 -5.66 19.49 1.90
N THR A 394 -6.97 19.31 1.76
CA THR A 394 -7.65 19.26 0.46
C THR A 394 -7.73 20.63 -0.22
N VAL A 395 -8.20 21.64 0.52
CA VAL A 395 -8.50 22.96 -0.02
C VAL A 395 -7.24 23.82 -0.03
N ASP A 396 -6.63 24.02 1.13
CA ASP A 396 -5.59 25.05 1.31
C ASP A 396 -4.26 24.60 0.72
N LYS A 397 -3.93 23.31 0.85
CA LYS A 397 -2.66 22.75 0.38
C LYS A 397 -2.74 22.11 -0.99
N LEU A 398 -3.84 21.43 -1.31
CA LEU A 398 -3.97 20.65 -2.55
C LEU A 398 -4.93 21.28 -3.58
N GLN A 399 -5.51 22.45 -3.30
CA GLN A 399 -6.35 23.21 -4.23
C GLN A 399 -7.39 22.33 -4.95
N SER A 400 -8.06 21.50 -4.17
CA SER A 400 -9.06 20.54 -4.63
C SER A 400 -10.36 20.73 -3.86
N GLU A 401 -11.47 20.27 -4.43
CA GLU A 401 -12.77 20.37 -3.78
C GLU A 401 -12.87 19.37 -2.63
N PHE A 402 -13.36 19.84 -1.48
CA PHE A 402 -13.55 19.02 -0.30
C PHE A 402 -15.01 18.60 -0.18
N PHE A 403 -15.24 17.29 -0.07
CA PHE A 403 -16.55 16.73 0.18
C PHE A 403 -16.70 16.29 1.64
N THR A 404 -17.80 16.71 2.25
CA THR A 404 -18.28 16.22 3.54
C THR A 404 -19.80 16.23 3.52
N SER A 405 -20.42 15.17 4.05
CA SER A 405 -21.87 15.15 4.27
C SER A 405 -22.20 14.41 5.55
N PRO A 406 -23.08 14.95 6.42
CA PRO A 406 -23.59 14.23 7.57
C PRO A 406 -24.50 13.07 7.16
N PHE A 407 -25.25 13.21 6.05
CA PHE A 407 -26.29 12.27 5.65
C PHE A 407 -25.87 11.38 4.48
N SER A 408 -25.32 11.96 3.41
CA SER A 408 -24.93 11.19 2.23
C SER A 408 -23.58 10.49 2.44
N PRO A 409 -23.44 9.19 2.12
CA PRO A 409 -22.14 8.53 2.02
C PRO A 409 -21.45 8.82 0.69
N THR A 410 -22.19 9.31 -0.31
CA THR A 410 -21.71 9.56 -1.67
C THR A 410 -21.66 11.06 -1.98
N ASP A 411 -20.67 11.44 -2.78
CA ASP A 411 -20.45 12.82 -3.22
C ASP A 411 -21.20 13.07 -4.53
N GLN A 412 -22.27 13.87 -4.47
CA GLN A 412 -23.09 14.20 -5.63
C GLN A 412 -22.37 15.12 -6.62
N ASN A 413 -21.35 15.85 -6.19
CA ASN A 413 -20.54 16.72 -7.04
C ASN A 413 -19.29 16.01 -7.59
N ALA A 414 -19.13 14.71 -7.30
CA ALA A 414 -17.99 13.95 -7.78
C ALA A 414 -17.91 13.95 -9.31
N ILE A 415 -16.68 13.91 -9.80
CA ILE A 415 -16.42 13.71 -11.23
C ILE A 415 -16.18 12.23 -11.52
N THR A 416 -16.27 11.82 -12.78
CA THR A 416 -15.90 10.46 -13.21
C THR A 416 -14.47 10.43 -13.73
N VAL A 417 -13.88 9.24 -13.85
CA VAL A 417 -12.53 9.05 -14.42
C VAL A 417 -12.37 9.57 -15.86
N THR A 418 -13.48 9.74 -16.59
CA THR A 418 -13.51 10.30 -17.95
C THR A 418 -13.54 11.82 -18.00
N ASN A 419 -13.61 12.50 -16.84
CA ASN A 419 -13.69 13.95 -16.80
C ASN A 419 -12.43 14.61 -17.38
N GLN A 420 -12.63 15.52 -18.34
CA GLN A 420 -11.56 16.15 -19.12
C GLN A 420 -10.64 17.07 -18.29
N GLN A 421 -11.06 17.50 -17.09
CA GLN A 421 -10.25 18.36 -16.22
C GLN A 421 -9.14 17.59 -15.48
N ILE A 422 -9.23 16.26 -15.39
CA ILE A 422 -8.30 15.45 -14.60
C ILE A 422 -6.88 15.53 -15.18
N ILE A 423 -6.71 15.28 -16.47
CA ILE A 423 -5.39 15.26 -17.12
C ILE A 423 -4.71 16.64 -17.04
N PRO A 424 -5.34 17.76 -17.44
CA PRO A 424 -4.74 19.08 -17.29
C PRO A 424 -4.29 19.38 -15.86
N ARG A 425 -5.10 19.05 -14.84
CA ARG A 425 -4.73 19.27 -13.43
C ARG A 425 -3.57 18.40 -12.97
N LEU A 426 -3.43 17.18 -13.48
CA LEU A 426 -2.29 16.31 -13.19
C LEU A 426 -1.00 16.74 -13.90
N MET A 427 -1.12 17.41 -15.05
CA MET A 427 0.02 17.85 -15.86
C MET A 427 0.50 19.27 -15.52
N ASP A 428 -0.30 20.06 -14.78
CA ASP A 428 0.06 21.42 -14.38
C ASP A 428 1.21 21.43 -13.35
N LYS A 429 2.40 21.82 -13.79
CA LYS A 429 3.61 21.87 -12.95
C LYS A 429 3.54 22.91 -11.83
N ASN A 430 2.63 23.89 -11.93
CA ASN A 430 2.57 25.06 -11.05
C ASN A 430 1.45 24.97 -10.01
N ARG A 431 0.61 23.94 -10.05
CA ARG A 431 -0.54 23.82 -9.13
C ARG A 431 -0.63 22.43 -8.52
N PRO A 432 -0.76 22.28 -7.20
CA PRO A 432 -1.03 20.98 -6.59
C PRO A 432 -2.42 20.46 -6.96
N VAL A 433 -2.68 19.17 -6.74
CA VAL A 433 -4.01 18.57 -6.85
C VAL A 433 -4.12 17.30 -6.01
N ALA A 434 -5.32 16.99 -5.56
CA ALA A 434 -5.65 15.73 -4.91
C ALA A 434 -6.88 15.09 -5.56
N PHE A 435 -6.70 13.89 -6.11
CA PHE A 435 -7.80 13.05 -6.59
C PHE A 435 -7.90 11.80 -5.73
N ARG A 436 -9.09 11.56 -5.22
CA ARG A 436 -9.47 10.34 -4.51
C ARG A 436 -10.35 9.52 -5.43
N VAL A 437 -9.74 8.51 -6.04
CA VAL A 437 -10.39 7.61 -6.99
C VAL A 437 -10.97 6.42 -6.23
N LEU A 438 -12.28 6.16 -6.34
CA LEU A 438 -12.93 5.05 -5.66
C LEU A 438 -14.13 4.51 -6.43
N ASN A 439 -14.59 3.33 -6.02
CA ASN A 439 -15.90 2.82 -6.38
C ASN A 439 -16.94 3.28 -5.35
N SER A 440 -18.12 3.72 -5.79
CA SER A 440 -19.18 4.20 -4.89
C SER A 440 -19.80 3.12 -3.98
N LYS A 441 -19.48 1.84 -4.20
CA LYS A 441 -19.93 0.71 -3.37
C LYS A 441 -18.84 0.17 -2.44
N ASP A 442 -17.63 0.73 -2.47
CA ASP A 442 -16.54 0.28 -1.60
C ASP A 442 -16.81 0.64 -0.13
N PRO A 443 -17.05 -0.33 0.76
CA PRO A 443 -17.39 -0.06 2.16
C PRO A 443 -16.25 0.60 2.94
N ILE A 444 -14.98 0.34 2.58
CA ILE A 444 -13.82 0.90 3.27
C ILE A 444 -13.75 2.42 3.09
N THR A 445 -14.27 2.92 1.98
CA THR A 445 -14.31 4.36 1.70
C THR A 445 -15.66 4.99 2.06
N THR A 446 -16.76 4.29 1.85
CA THR A 446 -18.10 4.87 1.95
C THR A 446 -18.72 4.76 3.34
N GLU A 447 -18.47 3.68 4.08
CA GLU A 447 -19.05 3.51 5.41
C GLU A 447 -18.45 4.51 6.42
N LYS A 448 -19.32 5.06 7.27
CA LYS A 448 -18.93 6.07 8.27
C LYS A 448 -18.41 5.49 9.59
N GLY A 449 -18.36 4.16 9.72
CA GLY A 449 -18.08 3.46 10.98
C GLY A 449 -16.73 3.78 11.64
N ALA A 450 -15.70 4.10 10.84
CA ALA A 450 -14.34 4.38 11.32
C ALA A 450 -14.09 5.84 11.79
N GLY A 451 -15.08 6.74 11.66
CA GLY A 451 -14.86 8.17 11.89
C GLY A 451 -13.91 8.83 10.87
N GLY A 452 -13.73 10.16 10.98
CA GLY A 452 -12.84 10.94 10.10
C GLY A 452 -13.46 11.39 8.76
N LYS A 453 -12.63 11.99 7.90
CA LYS A 453 -12.98 12.53 6.57
C LYS A 453 -11.90 12.20 5.54
N HIS A 454 -12.26 12.32 4.26
CA HIS A 454 -11.40 12.02 3.13
C HIS A 454 -10.65 13.24 2.62
N VAL A 455 -9.49 13.01 2.00
CA VAL A 455 -8.68 14.05 1.37
C VAL A 455 -8.86 13.99 -0.15
N GLY A 456 -9.03 15.15 -0.79
CA GLY A 456 -9.05 15.31 -2.24
C GLY A 456 -10.44 15.27 -2.89
N LYS A 457 -10.49 15.72 -4.16
CA LYS A 457 -11.69 15.68 -5.00
C LYS A 457 -12.08 14.24 -5.27
N THR A 458 -13.35 13.92 -5.05
CA THR A 458 -13.92 12.60 -5.34
C THR A 458 -13.96 12.34 -6.84
N VAL A 459 -13.41 11.20 -7.24
CA VAL A 459 -13.46 10.68 -8.61
C VAL A 459 -14.03 9.27 -8.57
N TYR A 460 -15.21 9.05 -9.13
CA TYR A 460 -15.79 7.72 -9.20
C TYR A 460 -15.35 6.96 -10.45
N VAL A 461 -15.03 5.67 -10.27
CA VAL A 461 -14.74 4.76 -11.40
C VAL A 461 -15.99 4.16 -12.03
N ASN A 462 -17.12 4.21 -11.33
CA ASN A 462 -18.42 3.71 -11.77
C ASN A 462 -19.46 4.85 -11.85
N PRO A 463 -20.56 4.67 -12.59
CA PRO A 463 -21.66 5.63 -12.61
C PRO A 463 -22.26 5.84 -11.21
N THR A 464 -22.72 7.07 -10.95
CA THR A 464 -23.15 7.55 -9.63
C THR A 464 -24.63 7.90 -9.57
N ASP A 465 -25.44 7.38 -10.48
CA ASP A 465 -26.88 7.59 -10.40
C ASP A 465 -27.47 7.01 -9.09
N SER A 466 -28.64 7.50 -8.72
CA SER A 466 -29.32 7.17 -7.46
C SER A 466 -29.60 5.68 -7.30
N TRP A 467 -29.67 4.92 -8.40
CA TRP A 467 -29.83 3.47 -8.39
C TRP A 467 -28.52 2.73 -8.09
N HIS A 468 -27.38 3.20 -8.60
CA HIS A 468 -26.08 2.57 -8.36
C HIS A 468 -25.44 2.95 -7.01
N THR A 469 -25.84 4.07 -6.42
CA THR A 469 -25.36 4.55 -5.10
C THR A 469 -26.18 4.05 -3.90
N GLY A 470 -27.39 3.53 -4.12
CA GLY A 470 -28.24 2.92 -3.08
C GLY A 470 -28.09 1.40 -2.92
N GLY A 471 -27.19 0.77 -3.67
CA GLY A 471 -26.94 -0.68 -3.58
C GLY A 471 -26.20 -1.08 -2.31
N LEU A 472 -26.34 -2.35 -1.90
CA LEU A 472 -25.58 -2.90 -0.77
C LEU A 472 -24.06 -2.74 -0.99
N PRO A 473 -23.28 -2.45 0.08
CA PRO A 473 -21.84 -2.37 -0.01
C PRO A 473 -21.21 -3.64 -0.59
N ASP A 474 -20.14 -3.48 -1.37
CA ASP A 474 -19.44 -4.57 -2.05
C ASP A 474 -17.95 -4.50 -1.73
N VAL A 475 -17.48 -5.45 -0.90
CA VAL A 475 -16.06 -5.53 -0.51
C VAL A 475 -15.15 -5.76 -1.71
N SER A 476 -15.62 -6.42 -2.77
CA SER A 476 -14.83 -6.63 -3.99
C SER A 476 -14.56 -5.32 -4.75
N ALA A 477 -15.39 -4.29 -4.54
CA ALA A 477 -15.21 -2.96 -5.10
C ALA A 477 -14.00 -2.22 -4.50
N HIS A 478 -13.50 -2.70 -3.35
CA HIS A 478 -12.25 -2.21 -2.74
C HIS A 478 -11.01 -2.73 -3.47
N GLU A 479 -11.09 -3.82 -4.24
CA GLU A 479 -9.91 -4.47 -4.81
C GLU A 479 -9.32 -3.67 -5.98
N GLN A 480 -7.99 -3.56 -6.03
CA GLN A 480 -7.27 -2.86 -7.09
C GLN A 480 -7.62 -3.38 -8.50
N ASN A 481 -7.88 -4.69 -8.67
CA ASN A 481 -8.28 -5.25 -9.96
C ASN A 481 -9.64 -4.69 -10.39
N THR A 482 -10.61 -4.69 -9.48
CA THR A 482 -11.96 -4.18 -9.74
C THR A 482 -11.94 -2.70 -10.12
N VAL A 483 -11.24 -1.87 -9.34
CA VAL A 483 -11.08 -0.43 -9.62
C VAL A 483 -10.44 -0.22 -11.00
N ARG A 484 -9.43 -1.01 -11.33
CA ARG A 484 -8.75 -0.96 -12.63
C ARG A 484 -9.67 -1.36 -13.79
N ASP A 485 -10.43 -2.43 -13.64
CA ASP A 485 -11.34 -2.94 -14.67
C ASP A 485 -12.44 -1.91 -15.00
N PHE A 486 -13.00 -1.24 -13.99
CA PHE A 486 -13.93 -0.12 -14.19
C PHE A 486 -13.29 1.04 -14.97
N MET A 487 -12.04 1.41 -14.65
CA MET A 487 -11.32 2.45 -15.38
C MET A 487 -11.05 2.04 -16.83
N LEU A 488 -10.65 0.80 -17.09
CA LEU A 488 -10.44 0.29 -18.44
C LEU A 488 -11.72 0.33 -19.28
N GLY A 489 -12.85 -0.08 -18.71
CA GLY A 489 -14.15 -0.05 -19.38
C GLY A 489 -14.62 1.36 -19.70
N SER A 490 -14.31 2.34 -18.84
CA SER A 490 -14.79 3.70 -18.98
C SER A 490 -13.90 4.59 -19.86
N LEU A 491 -12.57 4.44 -19.77
CA LEU A 491 -11.62 5.35 -20.42
C LEU A 491 -11.44 5.08 -21.92
N ASN A 492 -11.73 3.86 -22.39
CA ASN A 492 -11.56 3.43 -23.78
C ASN A 492 -10.20 3.81 -24.41
N ASP A 493 -9.13 3.85 -23.61
CA ASP A 493 -7.76 4.17 -24.06
C ASP A 493 -7.03 2.88 -24.43
N ASN A 494 -6.77 2.69 -25.72
CA ASN A 494 -6.12 1.51 -26.28
C ASN A 494 -4.63 1.38 -25.91
N LYS A 495 -4.01 2.45 -25.41
CA LYS A 495 -2.62 2.43 -24.93
C LYS A 495 -2.51 1.78 -23.55
N ILE A 496 -3.62 1.72 -22.80
CA ILE A 496 -3.62 1.12 -21.47
C ILE A 496 -3.41 -0.39 -21.60
N PRO A 497 -2.37 -0.97 -20.96
CA PRO A 497 -2.16 -2.40 -20.90
C PRO A 497 -3.38 -3.10 -20.32
N LYS A 498 -3.86 -4.17 -20.98
CA LYS A 498 -5.12 -4.82 -20.56
C LYS A 498 -5.04 -5.50 -19.20
N VAL A 499 -3.86 -5.96 -18.79
CA VAL A 499 -3.68 -6.69 -17.53
C VAL A 499 -2.51 -6.09 -16.75
N ALA A 500 -2.71 -5.88 -15.44
CA ALA A 500 -1.64 -5.57 -14.49
C ALA A 500 -1.68 -6.47 -13.24
N ILE A 501 -2.81 -7.13 -12.99
CA ILE A 501 -3.01 -8.08 -11.90
C ILE A 501 -3.95 -9.18 -12.41
N ARG A 502 -3.76 -10.42 -11.94
CA ARG A 502 -4.63 -11.55 -12.25
C ARG A 502 -4.81 -12.44 -11.03
N TYR A 503 -6.03 -12.88 -10.78
CA TYR A 503 -6.33 -13.90 -9.79
C TYR A 503 -6.32 -15.28 -10.43
N VAL A 504 -5.66 -16.23 -9.77
CA VAL A 504 -5.54 -17.62 -10.24
C VAL A 504 -6.18 -18.53 -9.18
N PRO A 505 -7.12 -19.41 -9.57
CA PRO A 505 -7.66 -20.39 -8.65
C PRO A 505 -6.61 -21.46 -8.33
N MET A 506 -6.67 -22.06 -7.13
CA MET A 506 -5.71 -23.09 -6.70
C MET A 506 -5.57 -24.22 -7.73
N LYS A 507 -6.68 -24.76 -8.26
CA LYS A 507 -6.64 -25.81 -9.31
C LYS A 507 -5.96 -25.37 -10.61
N GLY A 508 -6.01 -24.08 -10.95
CA GLY A 508 -5.31 -23.53 -12.12
C GLY A 508 -3.81 -23.32 -11.88
N TYR A 509 -3.39 -23.25 -10.63
CA TYR A 509 -2.00 -23.05 -10.22
C TYR A 509 -1.29 -24.37 -9.87
N ASN A 510 -1.92 -25.20 -9.05
CA ASN A 510 -1.48 -26.54 -8.67
C ASN A 510 -2.64 -27.51 -8.89
N PRO A 511 -2.76 -28.11 -10.09
CA PRO A 511 -3.85 -29.04 -10.42
C PRO A 511 -3.88 -30.29 -9.54
N GLU A 512 -2.73 -30.69 -8.99
CA GLU A 512 -2.55 -31.85 -8.11
C GLU A 512 -2.74 -31.53 -6.63
N PHE A 513 -3.20 -30.31 -6.32
CA PHE A 513 -3.49 -29.89 -4.95
C PHE A 513 -4.62 -30.74 -4.36
N ASP A 514 -4.32 -31.41 -3.25
CA ASP A 514 -5.29 -32.16 -2.48
C ASP A 514 -5.66 -31.36 -1.23
N GLU A 515 -6.86 -30.76 -1.27
CA GLU A 515 -7.39 -29.96 -0.17
C GLU A 515 -7.52 -30.76 1.13
N THR A 516 -7.76 -32.08 1.06
CA THR A 516 -7.84 -32.95 2.25
C THR A 516 -6.49 -33.15 2.92
N GLN A 517 -5.39 -32.90 2.20
CA GLN A 517 -4.00 -33.02 2.66
C GLN A 517 -3.35 -31.65 2.90
N LYS A 518 -4.13 -30.56 2.87
CA LYS A 518 -3.65 -29.18 3.03
C LYS A 518 -2.67 -29.08 4.21
N GLY A 519 -1.50 -28.49 4.00
CA GLY A 519 -0.50 -28.31 5.07
C GLY A 519 0.34 -29.53 5.46
N SER A 520 0.07 -30.70 4.88
CA SER A 520 0.99 -31.85 4.94
C SER A 520 2.36 -31.49 4.35
N VAL A 521 3.40 -32.28 4.65
CA VAL A 521 4.72 -32.05 4.02
C VAL A 521 4.63 -32.23 2.51
N ALA A 522 3.87 -33.23 2.06
CA ALA A 522 3.65 -33.54 0.66
C ALA A 522 2.97 -32.38 -0.09
N GLU A 523 1.87 -31.83 0.42
CA GLU A 523 1.20 -30.69 -0.24
C GLU A 523 2.09 -29.44 -0.27
N MET A 524 2.87 -29.19 0.79
CA MET A 524 3.83 -28.08 0.77
C MET A 524 4.92 -28.27 -0.30
N GLN A 525 5.38 -29.50 -0.53
CA GLN A 525 6.33 -29.81 -1.61
C GLN A 525 5.70 -29.60 -2.99
N LYS A 526 4.44 -30.01 -3.19
CA LYS A 526 3.70 -29.74 -4.43
C LYS A 526 3.55 -28.24 -4.68
N LEU A 527 3.20 -27.45 -3.66
CA LEU A 527 3.12 -25.98 -3.77
C LEU A 527 4.46 -25.34 -4.14
N ALA A 528 5.56 -25.81 -3.54
CA ALA A 528 6.89 -25.34 -3.89
C ALA A 528 7.28 -25.71 -5.34
N ALA A 529 6.96 -26.94 -5.77
CA ALA A 529 7.18 -27.38 -7.14
C ALA A 529 6.33 -26.59 -8.15
N ALA A 530 5.06 -26.35 -7.84
CA ALA A 530 4.14 -25.52 -8.64
C ALA A 530 4.66 -24.07 -8.75
N THR A 531 5.24 -23.51 -7.68
CA THR A 531 5.89 -22.20 -7.71
C THR A 531 7.03 -22.16 -8.72
N LYS A 532 7.97 -23.11 -8.65
CA LYS A 532 9.07 -23.17 -9.61
C LYS A 532 8.59 -23.41 -11.04
N ALA A 533 7.62 -24.32 -11.22
CA ALA A 533 7.03 -24.61 -12.52
C ALA A 533 6.35 -23.37 -13.13
N TYR A 534 5.62 -22.58 -12.34
CA TYR A 534 4.99 -21.34 -12.78
C TYR A 534 6.00 -20.39 -13.43
N TYR A 535 7.12 -20.10 -12.75
CA TYR A 535 8.16 -19.21 -13.26
C TYR A 535 8.86 -19.78 -14.49
N ARG A 536 9.21 -21.08 -14.46
CA ARG A 536 9.86 -21.77 -15.57
C ARG A 536 9.00 -21.78 -16.84
N ILE A 537 7.74 -22.18 -16.74
CA ILE A 537 6.80 -22.28 -17.89
C ILE A 537 6.61 -20.90 -18.54
N ARG A 538 6.54 -19.84 -17.74
CA ARG A 538 6.35 -18.46 -18.22
C ARG A 538 7.65 -17.78 -18.63
N LYS A 539 8.80 -18.45 -18.52
CA LYS A 539 10.14 -17.89 -18.81
C LYS A 539 10.41 -16.59 -18.03
N ILE A 540 9.90 -16.53 -16.80
CA ILE A 540 10.14 -15.43 -15.87
C ILE A 540 11.32 -15.85 -15.01
N TRP A 541 12.28 -14.96 -14.78
CA TRP A 541 13.38 -15.28 -13.90
C TRP A 541 12.89 -15.52 -12.46
N PHE A 542 13.48 -16.52 -11.82
CA PHE A 542 13.27 -16.87 -10.43
C PHE A 542 14.55 -17.48 -9.87
N ASP A 543 14.95 -17.09 -8.66
CA ASP A 543 16.12 -17.64 -7.99
C ASP A 543 15.77 -19.00 -7.35
N ASP A 544 15.77 -20.06 -8.18
CA ASP A 544 15.44 -21.43 -7.75
C ASP A 544 16.32 -21.89 -6.57
N ALA A 545 17.61 -21.56 -6.59
CA ALA A 545 18.56 -21.98 -5.56
C ALA A 545 18.25 -21.32 -4.21
N LEU A 546 17.98 -20.01 -4.20
CA LEU A 546 17.59 -19.30 -2.99
C LEU A 546 16.18 -19.72 -2.53
N PHE A 547 15.27 -19.98 -3.45
CA PHE A 547 13.94 -20.50 -3.12
C PHE A 547 14.02 -21.88 -2.45
N ASP A 548 14.81 -22.80 -2.99
CA ASP A 548 15.00 -24.14 -2.41
C ASP A 548 15.65 -24.05 -1.02
N LYS A 549 16.63 -23.16 -0.84
CA LYS A 549 17.20 -22.85 0.49
C LYS A 549 16.14 -22.32 1.46
N ASN A 550 15.29 -21.39 1.02
CA ASN A 550 14.22 -20.83 1.84
C ASN A 550 13.12 -21.87 2.14
N PHE A 551 12.82 -22.76 1.21
CA PHE A 551 11.90 -23.86 1.42
C PHE A 551 12.45 -24.85 2.47
N LYS A 552 13.73 -25.21 2.37
CA LYS A 552 14.42 -26.03 3.39
C LYS A 552 14.34 -25.39 4.77
N LEU A 553 14.63 -24.09 4.87
CA LEU A 553 14.49 -23.31 6.10
C LEU A 553 13.06 -23.42 6.69
N ARG A 554 12.02 -23.39 5.86
CA ARG A 554 10.64 -23.57 6.34
C ARG A 554 10.44 -24.92 7.00
N GLN A 555 11.01 -25.99 6.44
CA GLN A 555 10.89 -27.34 6.98
C GLN A 555 11.72 -27.51 8.26
N GLU A 556 12.91 -26.92 8.32
CA GLU A 556 13.71 -26.85 9.55
C GLU A 556 12.92 -26.18 10.68
N ILE A 557 12.27 -25.04 10.42
CA ILE A 557 11.42 -24.34 11.39
C ILE A 557 10.20 -25.18 11.78
N ARG A 558 9.55 -25.84 10.82
CA ARG A 558 8.40 -26.73 11.08
C ARG A 558 8.77 -27.85 12.07
N ASN A 559 9.99 -28.37 11.96
CA ASN A 559 10.50 -29.50 12.75
C ASN A 559 11.14 -29.08 14.08
N MET A 560 11.21 -27.79 14.39
CA MET A 560 11.63 -27.34 15.72
C MET A 560 10.69 -27.93 16.80
N PRO A 561 11.21 -28.26 18.00
CA PRO A 561 10.40 -28.80 19.09
C PRO A 561 9.26 -27.86 19.50
#